data_AF-A0A212FEG7-F1
#
_entry.id   AF-A0A212FEG7-F1
#
_cell.length_a   1.000
_cell.length_b   1.000
_cell.length_c   1.000
_cell.angle_alpha   90.00
_cell.angle_beta   90.00
_cell.angle_gamma   90.00
#
_symmetry.space_group_name_H-M   'P 1'
#
loop_
_entity.id
_entity.type
_entity.pdbx_description
1 polymer ?
#
loop_
_entity_poly.entity_id
_entity_poly.type
_entity_poly.pdbx_seq_one_letter_code
_entity_poly.pdbx_strand_id
1 'polypeptide(L)'
;MMARIFCVLLLISVVACDQEDAESGKCERIRLSQCQDLGYNWTAMPNLMGHSDQKEAEEATLSGDGYQHTSITSETPVFIKN
;
A
#
# COMPACT_ATOMS: atom_id res chain seq x y z
N MET A 1 -43.88 6.54 0.65
CA MET A 1 -43.00 5.51 0.05
C MET A 1 -41.65 6.09 -0.33
N MET A 2 -41.61 7.22 -1.07
CA MET A 2 -40.37 7.85 -1.55
C MET A 2 -39.40 8.30 -0.45
N ALA A 3 -39.89 8.83 0.68
CA ALA A 3 -39.04 9.21 1.81
C ALA A 3 -38.27 8.03 2.40
N ARG A 4 -38.89 6.83 2.44
CA ARG A 4 -38.21 5.62 2.95
C ARG A 4 -37.13 5.13 2.00
N ILE A 5 -37.38 5.18 0.69
CA ILE A 5 -36.37 4.84 -0.32
C ILE A 5 -35.19 5.80 -0.22
N PHE A 6 -35.46 7.10 -0.10
CA PHE A 6 -34.42 8.12 0.06
C PHE A 6 -33.60 7.91 1.34
N CYS A 7 -34.26 7.61 2.47
CA CYS A 7 -33.58 7.25 3.71
C CYS A 7 -32.72 6.00 3.55
N VAL A 8 -33.21 4.95 2.89
CA VAL A 8 -32.45 3.71 2.68
C VAL A 8 -31.22 3.97 1.79
N LEU A 9 -31.37 4.76 0.72
CA LEU A 9 -30.24 5.12 -0.15
C LEU A 9 -29.18 5.95 0.60
N LEU A 10 -29.61 6.92 1.42
CA LEU A 10 -28.70 7.71 2.25
C LEU A 10 -27.96 6.84 3.29
N LEU A 11 -28.64 5.88 3.91
CA LEU A 11 -28.03 4.96 4.87
C LEU A 11 -27.02 4.01 4.20
N ILE A 12 -27.29 3.56 2.97
CA ILE A 12 -26.36 2.74 2.19
C ILE A 12 -25.08 3.53 1.86
N SER A 13 -25.20 4.81 1.48
CA SER A 13 -24.05 5.66 1.19
C SER A 13 -23.13 5.91 2.39
N VAL A 14 -23.68 5.93 3.61
CA VAL A 14 -22.89 6.11 4.85
C VAL A 14 -22.07 4.87 5.19
N VAL A 15 -22.53 3.67 4.80
CA VAL A 15 -21.86 2.39 5.10
C VAL A 15 -20.78 2.02 4.07
N ALA A 16 -20.85 2.55 2.86
CA ALA A 16 -19.90 2.23 1.77
C ALA A 16 -18.56 2.97 1.85
N CYS A 17 -18.29 3.72 2.92
CA CYS A 17 -16.93 4.17 3.20
C CYS A 17 -16.14 2.97 3.75
N ASP A 18 -15.54 2.19 2.85
CA ASP A 18 -14.33 1.45 3.18
C ASP A 18 -13.32 2.51 3.63
N GLN A 19 -13.27 2.74 4.94
CA GLN A 19 -12.19 3.47 5.56
C GLN A 19 -11.00 2.51 5.46
N GLU A 20 -10.30 2.56 4.32
CA GLU A 20 -8.89 2.25 4.30
C GLU A 20 -8.25 3.29 5.23
N ASP A 21 -8.35 3.03 6.53
CA ASP A 21 -7.45 3.59 7.52
C ASP A 21 -6.08 3.06 7.12
N ALA A 22 -5.49 3.66 6.08
CA ALA A 22 -4.08 3.60 5.80
C ALA A 22 -3.46 4.19 7.05
N GLU A 23 -3.17 3.31 8.01
CA GLU A 23 -2.52 3.62 9.26
C GLU A 23 -1.40 4.56 8.89
N SER A 24 -1.47 5.83 9.34
CA SER A 24 -0.60 6.90 8.85
C SER A 24 0.84 6.44 8.95
N GLY A 25 1.38 5.98 7.81
CA GLY A 25 2.58 5.16 7.83
C GLY A 25 3.75 5.96 8.37
N LYS A 26 4.61 5.31 9.15
CA LYS A 26 5.86 5.94 9.59
C LYS A 26 6.80 6.02 8.40
N CYS A 27 7.22 7.24 8.07
CA CYS A 27 8.29 7.45 7.10
C CYS A 27 9.63 7.06 7.70
N GLU A 28 10.34 6.15 7.07
CA GLU A 28 11.68 5.74 7.43
C GLU A 28 12.62 5.72 6.22
N ARG A 29 13.93 5.77 6.47
CA ARG A 29 14.96 5.76 5.40
C ARG A 29 15.06 4.38 4.80
N ILE A 30 15.16 4.31 3.47
CA ILE A 30 15.40 3.06 2.75
C ILE A 30 16.79 2.51 3.14
N ARG A 31 16.82 1.25 3.59
CA ARG A 31 18.04 0.50 3.98
C ARG A 31 18.38 -0.59 2.96
N LEU A 32 17.38 -1.08 2.24
CA LEU A 32 17.51 -2.09 1.19
C LEU A 32 18.40 -1.60 0.05
N SER A 33 19.52 -2.29 -0.21
CA SER A 33 20.47 -1.93 -1.27
C SER A 33 19.86 -1.92 -2.66
N GLN A 34 18.93 -2.85 -2.92
CA GLN A 34 18.23 -2.97 -4.21
C GLN A 34 17.25 -1.82 -4.49
N CYS A 35 16.94 -1.02 -3.47
CA CYS A 35 15.99 0.10 -3.54
C CYS A 35 16.70 1.46 -3.48
N GLN A 36 18.03 1.47 -3.50
CA GLN A 36 18.82 2.69 -3.59
C GLN A 36 18.75 3.25 -5.02
N ASP A 37 19.03 4.54 -5.15
CA ASP A 37 19.11 5.25 -6.44
C ASP A 37 17.82 5.34 -7.28
N LEU A 38 16.66 5.06 -6.67
CA LEU A 38 15.34 5.22 -7.31
C LEU A 38 14.86 6.70 -7.42
N GLY A 39 15.70 7.66 -7.06
CA GLY A 39 15.34 9.08 -6.98
C GLY A 39 14.57 9.48 -5.70
N TYR A 40 14.37 8.54 -4.78
CA TYR A 40 13.84 8.79 -3.43
C TYR A 40 14.58 7.94 -2.39
N ASN A 41 14.56 8.38 -1.12
CA ASN A 41 15.30 7.74 -0.03
C ASN A 41 14.44 7.46 1.22
N TRP A 42 13.14 7.71 1.14
CA TRP A 42 12.19 7.48 2.21
C TRP A 42 11.11 6.50 1.75
N THR A 43 10.64 5.70 2.70
CA THR A 43 9.58 4.70 2.53
C THR A 43 8.61 4.82 3.70
N ALA A 44 7.31 4.62 3.46
CA ALA A 44 6.30 4.58 4.50
C ALA A 44 6.03 3.12 4.88
N MET A 45 5.95 2.86 6.18
CA MET A 45 5.55 1.57 6.74
C MET A 45 4.25 1.72 7.55
N PRO A 46 3.26 0.81 7.43
CA PRO A 46 3.29 -0.36 6.56
C PRO A 46 3.25 0.03 5.07
N ASN A 47 3.88 -0.77 4.22
CA ASN A 47 3.88 -0.53 2.77
C ASN A 47 2.65 -1.16 2.11
N LEU A 48 2.46 -0.92 0.80
CA LEU A 48 1.30 -1.44 0.06
C LEU A 48 1.18 -2.97 0.02
N MET A 49 2.26 -3.70 0.26
CA MET A 49 2.25 -5.16 0.36
C MET A 49 1.86 -5.65 1.76
N GLY A 50 1.55 -4.74 2.69
CA GLY A 50 1.15 -5.06 4.06
C GLY A 50 2.31 -5.41 4.98
N HIS A 51 3.55 -5.30 4.52
CA HIS A 51 4.72 -5.49 5.39
C HIS A 51 4.77 -4.36 6.41
N SER A 52 5.10 -4.69 7.65
CA SER A 52 5.14 -3.75 8.78
C SER A 52 6.50 -3.04 8.92
N ASP A 53 7.57 -3.64 8.39
CA ASP A 53 8.91 -3.05 8.37
C ASP A 53 9.73 -3.50 7.14
N GLN A 54 10.84 -2.80 6.87
CA GLN A 54 11.71 -3.10 5.72
C GLN A 54 12.39 -4.47 5.77
N LYS A 55 12.53 -5.12 6.93
CA LYS A 55 13.17 -6.44 7.07
C LYS A 55 12.22 -7.54 6.62
N GLU A 56 10.96 -7.48 7.04
CA GLU A 56 9.91 -8.36 6.52
C GLU A 56 9.80 -8.26 4.99
N ALA A 57 9.84 -7.03 4.50
CA ALA A 57 9.86 -6.67 3.10
C ALA A 57 11.07 -7.29 2.34
N GLU A 58 12.26 -7.27 2.95
CA GLU A 58 13.48 -7.92 2.41
C GLU A 58 13.33 -9.44 2.34
N GLU A 59 12.84 -10.06 3.42
CA GLU A 59 12.65 -11.50 3.53
C GLU A 59 11.66 -12.02 2.47
N ALA A 60 10.56 -11.30 2.24
CA ALA A 60 9.57 -11.63 1.20
C ALA A 60 10.13 -11.51 -0.23
N THR A 61 11.11 -10.64 -0.44
CA THR A 61 11.81 -10.54 -1.73
C THR A 61 12.69 -11.77 -1.98
N LEU A 62 13.29 -12.30 -0.91
CA LEU A 62 14.13 -13.50 -0.97
C LEU A 62 13.32 -14.80 -1.07
N SER A 63 12.09 -14.83 -0.55
CA SER A 63 11.20 -16.00 -0.65
C SER A 63 10.59 -16.20 -2.05
N GLY A 64 10.73 -15.22 -2.95
CA GLY A 64 10.15 -15.27 -4.29
C GLY A 64 8.68 -14.87 -4.35
N ASP A 65 8.09 -14.45 -3.23
CA ASP A 65 6.71 -13.95 -3.15
C ASP A 65 6.60 -12.45 -3.48
N GLY A 66 7.74 -11.74 -3.54
CA GLY A 66 7.82 -10.31 -3.86
C GLY A 66 7.77 -9.92 -5.34
N TYR A 67 7.55 -10.88 -6.26
CA TYR A 67 7.61 -10.64 -7.71
C TYR A 67 6.32 -11.07 -8.42
N GLN A 68 5.21 -10.36 -8.20
CA GLN A 68 4.05 -10.54 -9.06
C GLN A 68 4.30 -9.81 -10.39
N HIS A 69 4.63 -10.59 -11.41
CA HIS A 69 4.73 -10.20 -12.81
C HIS A 69 3.51 -9.35 -13.25
N THR A 70 3.71 -8.04 -13.40
CA THR A 70 2.90 -7.20 -14.29
C THR A 70 3.82 -6.31 -15.12
N SER A 71 4.07 -6.77 -16.35
CA SER A 71 4.24 -5.97 -17.56
C SER A 71 5.02 -4.65 -17.46
N ILE A 72 6.29 -4.69 -17.87
CA ILE A 72 7.03 -3.56 -18.48
C ILE A 72 6.93 -2.23 -17.71
N THR A 73 7.65 -2.07 -16.60
CA THR A 73 8.46 -0.87 -16.36
C THR A 73 9.72 -1.27 -15.60
N SER A 74 10.86 -0.74 -16.03
CA SER A 74 12.19 -0.99 -15.50
C SER A 74 12.51 -0.18 -14.24
N GLU A 75 11.52 0.25 -13.45
CA GLU A 75 11.75 1.24 -12.39
C GLU A 75 10.85 0.91 -11.20
N THR A 76 11.42 0.77 -10.01
CA THR A 76 10.79 0.63 -8.67
C THR A 76 10.47 -0.80 -8.19
N PRO A 77 11.30 -1.37 -7.29
CA PRO A 77 10.87 -2.46 -6.41
C PRO A 77 9.62 -2.04 -5.62
N VAL A 78 8.75 -3.03 -5.37
CA VAL A 78 7.37 -2.97 -4.87
C VAL A 78 7.21 -2.26 -3.50
N PHE A 79 8.27 -1.69 -2.95
CA PHE A 79 8.23 -1.07 -1.64
C PHE A 79 7.47 0.24 -1.61
N ILE A 80 7.47 1.06 -2.67
CA ILE A 80 6.95 2.42 -2.54
C ILE A 80 6.35 2.97 -3.83
N LYS A 81 5.02 3.04 -3.83
CA LYS A 81 4.34 4.25 -4.31
C LYS A 81 3.05 4.43 -3.51
N ASN A 82 3.04 5.39 -2.59
CA ASN A 82 1.80 6.03 -2.18
C ASN A 82 1.34 6.95 -3.32
#